data_AF-A0A835S0X3-F1
#
_entry.id   AF-A0A835S0X3-F1
#
_cell.length_a   1.000
_cell.length_b   1.000
_cell.length_c   1.000
_cell.angle_alpha   90.00
_cell.angle_beta   90.00
_cell.angle_gamma   90.00
#
_symmetry.space_group_name_H-M   'P 1'
#
loop_
_entity.id
_entity.type
_entity.pdbx_description
1 polymer ?
#
loop_
_entity_poly.entity_id
_entity_poly.type
_entity_poly.pdbx_seq_one_letter_code
_entity_poly.pdbx_strand_id
1 'polypeptide(L)'
;MGKRKNKKRYAKRVKHCLKDNPDITAELLSAKRLKSFFFVLQVPKMWSPDFVKHLLKAKLAKRAEHYFSENKRVVEGVDAWASGNIVEFGRLISASGLSSIQNYECGCEPMIQLYEILLKAPGVFGARFSGAGFRGCCLAFVDSHQAEAAAAFVQREYCKVQPELAGQVPGRRIVLICEPGYSACVI
;
A
#
# COMPACT_ATOMS: atom_id res chain seq x y z
N MET A 1 -26.50 -1.80 3.01
CA MET A 1 -26.46 -3.19 2.47
C MET A 1 -25.12 -3.65 1.84
N GLY A 2 -24.11 -2.80 1.64
CA GLY A 2 -22.84 -3.17 0.96
C GLY A 2 -21.82 -4.00 1.77
N LYS A 3 -21.73 -3.80 3.11
CA LYS A 3 -20.72 -4.47 3.96
C LYS A 3 -20.88 -6.02 4.00
N ARG A 4 -22.12 -6.53 3.99
CA ARG A 4 -22.41 -7.99 4.00
C ARG A 4 -22.01 -8.69 2.68
N LYS A 5 -22.16 -8.03 1.53
CA LYS A 5 -21.77 -8.60 0.22
C LYS A 5 -20.25 -8.73 0.09
N ASN A 6 -19.49 -7.75 0.58
CA ASN A 6 -18.01 -7.80 0.58
C ASN A 6 -17.46 -8.88 1.53
N LYS A 7 -18.06 -9.08 2.71
CA LYS A 7 -17.65 -10.14 3.65
C LYS A 7 -17.83 -11.55 3.04
N LYS A 8 -18.94 -11.78 2.32
CA LYS A 8 -19.17 -13.04 1.59
C LYS A 8 -18.16 -13.25 0.45
N ARG A 9 -17.78 -12.19 -0.26
CA ARG A 9 -16.80 -12.25 -1.36
C ARG A 9 -15.38 -12.51 -0.85
N TYR A 10 -14.98 -11.89 0.26
CA TYR A 10 -13.71 -12.17 0.94
C TYR A 10 -13.63 -13.63 1.41
N ALA A 11 -14.65 -14.11 2.13
CA ALA A 11 -14.69 -15.50 2.59
C ALA A 11 -14.62 -16.52 1.45
N LYS A 12 -15.23 -16.22 0.29
CA LYS A 12 -15.13 -17.07 -0.91
C LYS A 12 -13.71 -17.10 -1.48
N ARG A 13 -13.00 -15.96 -1.52
CA ARG A 13 -11.59 -15.90 -1.96
C ARG A 13 -10.67 -16.67 -1.02
N VAL A 14 -10.86 -16.54 0.30
CA VAL A 14 -10.09 -17.31 1.30
C VAL A 14 -10.30 -18.81 1.09
N LYS A 15 -11.55 -19.28 0.93
CA LYS A 15 -11.85 -20.69 0.67
C LYS A 15 -11.22 -21.19 -0.64
N HIS A 16 -11.22 -20.39 -1.69
CA HIS A 16 -10.58 -20.73 -2.95
C HIS A 16 -9.05 -20.83 -2.80
N CYS A 17 -8.41 -19.88 -2.11
CA CYS A 17 -6.98 -19.92 -1.83
C CYS A 17 -6.58 -21.17 -1.05
N LEU A 18 -7.36 -21.56 -0.04
CA LEU A 18 -7.13 -22.78 0.74
C LEU A 18 -7.28 -24.04 -0.12
N LYS A 19 -8.35 -24.11 -0.94
CA LYS A 19 -8.57 -25.24 -1.85
C LYS A 19 -7.45 -25.40 -2.88
N ASP A 20 -6.91 -24.29 -3.36
CA ASP A 20 -5.90 -24.28 -4.41
C ASP A 20 -4.47 -24.55 -3.87
N ASN A 21 -4.29 -24.56 -2.54
CA ASN A 21 -3.01 -24.77 -1.86
C ASN A 21 -3.24 -25.65 -0.61
N PRO A 22 -3.42 -26.97 -0.81
CA PRO A 22 -3.81 -27.90 0.26
C PRO A 22 -2.76 -27.99 1.38
N ASP A 23 -1.47 -27.77 1.08
CA ASP A 23 -0.38 -27.83 2.06
C ASP A 23 -0.49 -26.71 3.11
N ILE A 24 -0.85 -25.49 2.68
CA ILE A 24 -1.16 -24.38 3.58
C ILE A 24 -2.39 -24.72 4.44
N THR A 25 -3.36 -25.42 3.86
CA THR A 25 -4.59 -25.80 4.57
C THR A 25 -4.28 -26.81 5.67
N ALA A 26 -3.43 -27.81 5.41
CA ALA A 26 -2.98 -28.78 6.41
C ALA A 26 -2.23 -28.09 7.56
N GLU A 27 -1.36 -27.13 7.24
CA GLU A 27 -0.56 -26.40 8.23
C GLU A 27 -1.39 -25.39 9.06
N LEU A 28 -2.30 -24.64 8.43
CA LEU A 28 -3.25 -23.77 9.14
C LEU A 28 -4.21 -24.57 10.04
N LEU A 29 -4.61 -25.79 9.63
CA LEU A 29 -5.45 -26.67 10.45
C LEU A 29 -4.68 -27.23 11.65
N SER A 30 -3.38 -27.47 11.52
CA SER A 30 -2.47 -27.76 12.63
C SER A 30 -2.37 -26.55 13.59
N ALA A 31 -2.18 -25.34 13.05
CA ALA A 31 -2.05 -24.10 13.82
C ALA A 31 -3.35 -23.65 14.53
N LYS A 32 -4.53 -24.10 14.06
CA LYS A 32 -5.84 -23.85 14.73
C LYS A 32 -5.94 -24.41 16.15
N ARG A 33 -4.97 -25.20 16.62
CA ARG A 33 -4.94 -25.69 18.00
C ARG A 33 -4.49 -24.62 19.02
N LEU A 34 -3.96 -23.47 18.58
CA LEU A 34 -3.59 -22.37 19.47
C LEU A 34 -4.77 -21.41 19.67
N LYS A 35 -5.51 -21.64 20.75
CA LYS A 35 -6.56 -20.75 21.25
C LYS A 35 -5.93 -19.53 21.91
N SER A 36 -6.02 -18.35 21.27
CA SER A 36 -6.57 -17.14 21.90
C SER A 36 -6.48 -15.91 20.99
N PHE A 37 -7.43 -15.03 21.22
CA PHE A 37 -7.78 -13.80 20.52
C PHE A 37 -6.65 -12.75 20.57
N PHE A 38 -5.88 -12.59 19.49
CA PHE A 38 -5.23 -11.32 19.11
C PHE A 38 -4.82 -11.37 17.64
N PHE A 39 -5.75 -11.08 16.73
CA PHE A 39 -5.52 -11.20 15.29
C PHE A 39 -5.22 -9.84 14.65
N VAL A 40 -4.11 -9.22 15.06
CA VAL A 40 -3.23 -8.61 14.05
C VAL A 40 -2.45 -9.79 13.51
N LEU A 41 -2.45 -10.00 12.19
CA LEU A 41 -1.79 -11.12 11.49
C LEU A 41 -0.29 -11.20 11.84
N GLN A 42 0.06 -11.73 13.01
CA GLN A 42 1.39 -12.24 13.28
C GLN A 42 1.44 -13.61 12.62
N VAL A 43 2.01 -13.62 11.41
CA VAL A 43 2.45 -14.86 10.78
C VAL A 43 3.42 -15.53 11.77
N PRO A 44 3.24 -16.82 12.12
CA PRO A 44 4.14 -17.50 13.04
C PRO A 44 5.59 -17.30 12.61
N LYS A 45 6.52 -17.09 13.56
CA LYS A 45 7.97 -16.92 13.28
C LYS A 45 8.56 -18.01 12.38
N MET A 46 7.91 -19.17 12.30
CA MET A 46 8.28 -20.31 11.48
C MET A 46 8.11 -20.07 9.96
N TRP A 47 7.24 -19.13 9.55
CA TRP A 47 6.99 -18.84 8.14
C TRP A 47 7.94 -17.73 7.67
N SER A 48 9.09 -18.14 7.14
CA SER A 48 10.03 -17.24 6.47
C SER A 48 9.59 -16.97 5.02
N PRO A 49 10.08 -15.86 4.39
CA PRO A 49 9.85 -15.60 2.97
C PRO A 49 10.25 -16.79 2.09
N ASP A 50 11.39 -17.41 2.39
CA ASP A 50 11.92 -18.56 1.65
C ASP A 50 11.06 -19.81 1.82
N PHE A 51 10.59 -20.07 3.05
CA PHE A 51 9.70 -21.20 3.33
C PHE A 51 8.41 -21.10 2.51
N VAL A 52 7.81 -19.92 2.49
CA VAL A 52 6.52 -19.70 1.83
C VAL A 52 6.66 -19.65 0.29
N LYS A 53 7.79 -19.16 -0.24
CA LYS A 53 7.99 -18.98 -1.69
C LYS A 53 7.91 -20.28 -2.48
N HIS A 54 8.39 -21.39 -1.92
CA HIS A 54 8.38 -22.70 -2.58
C HIS A 54 7.06 -23.46 -2.44
N LEU A 55 6.19 -23.04 -1.51
CA LEU A 55 4.90 -23.69 -1.24
C LEU A 55 3.74 -23.07 -2.02
N LEU A 56 3.90 -21.84 -2.52
CA LEU A 56 2.82 -21.06 -3.12
C LEU A 56 2.86 -21.03 -4.66
N LYS A 57 1.68 -21.15 -5.27
CA LYS A 57 1.49 -20.82 -6.68
C LYS A 57 1.85 -19.36 -6.97
N ALA A 58 2.31 -19.06 -8.19
CA ALA A 58 2.91 -17.78 -8.59
C ALA A 58 2.18 -16.52 -8.07
N LYS A 59 0.85 -16.44 -8.21
CA LYS A 59 0.08 -15.27 -7.71
C LYS A 59 0.15 -15.12 -6.20
N LEU A 60 0.04 -16.21 -5.46
CA LEU A 60 0.10 -16.19 -4.00
C LEU A 60 1.53 -15.95 -3.50
N ALA A 61 2.53 -16.47 -4.21
CA ALA A 61 3.93 -16.19 -3.93
C ALA A 61 4.20 -14.67 -4.00
N LYS A 62 3.68 -13.97 -5.03
CA LYS A 62 3.75 -12.51 -5.11
C LYS A 62 3.07 -11.80 -3.92
N ARG A 63 1.92 -12.32 -3.44
CA ARG A 63 1.24 -11.74 -2.27
C ARG A 63 2.02 -11.94 -0.97
N ALA A 64 2.64 -13.11 -0.80
CA ALA A 64 3.52 -13.38 0.33
C ALA A 64 4.76 -12.47 0.28
N GLU A 65 5.40 -12.35 -0.88
CA GLU A 65 6.53 -11.45 -1.13
C GLU A 65 6.18 -10.00 -0.77
N HIS A 66 5.01 -9.51 -1.20
CA HIS A 66 4.52 -8.19 -0.80
C HIS A 66 4.41 -8.06 0.72
N TYR A 67 3.75 -9.00 1.39
CA TYR A 67 3.53 -8.96 2.84
C TYR A 67 4.85 -8.95 3.63
N PHE A 68 5.75 -9.87 3.35
CA PHE A 68 7.01 -9.96 4.10
C PHE A 68 7.92 -8.76 3.83
N SER A 69 8.05 -8.36 2.56
CA SER A 69 8.85 -7.19 2.21
C SER A 69 8.25 -5.88 2.75
N GLU A 70 6.93 -5.78 2.87
CA GLU A 70 6.27 -4.61 3.46
C GLU A 70 6.55 -4.52 4.97
N ASN A 71 6.44 -5.63 5.71
CA ASN A 71 6.81 -5.65 7.13
C ASN A 71 8.27 -5.25 7.35
N LYS A 72 9.18 -5.74 6.50
CA LYS A 72 10.59 -5.34 6.54
C LYS A 72 10.75 -3.83 6.31
N ARG A 73 10.10 -3.28 5.27
CA ARG A 73 10.13 -1.83 4.98
C ARG A 73 9.57 -0.98 6.11
N VAL A 74 8.58 -1.49 6.87
CA VAL A 74 8.05 -0.77 8.04
C VAL A 74 9.12 -0.64 9.12
N VAL A 75 9.83 -1.73 9.45
CA VAL A 75 10.92 -1.70 10.43
C VAL A 75 12.04 -0.77 9.98
N GLU A 76 12.52 -0.94 8.74
CA GLU A 76 13.56 -0.07 8.16
C GLU A 76 13.12 1.40 8.08
N GLY A 77 11.83 1.64 7.82
CA GLY A 77 11.25 2.97 7.74
C GLY A 77 11.19 3.67 9.11
N VAL A 78 10.93 2.92 10.18
CA VAL A 78 11.00 3.45 11.55
C VAL A 78 12.43 3.91 11.87
N ASP A 79 13.43 3.09 11.52
CA ASP A 79 14.85 3.43 11.76
C ASP A 79 15.30 4.64 10.92
N ALA A 80 14.92 4.69 9.64
CA ALA A 80 15.21 5.82 8.75
C ALA A 80 14.55 7.11 9.24
N TRP A 81 13.30 7.03 9.69
CA TRP A 81 12.59 8.18 10.26
C TRP A 81 13.24 8.66 11.55
N ALA A 82 13.55 7.75 12.49
CA ALA A 82 14.14 8.10 13.79
C ALA A 82 15.53 8.74 13.65
N SER A 83 16.30 8.36 12.63
CA SER A 83 17.63 8.93 12.34
C SER A 83 17.58 10.23 11.52
N GLY A 84 16.39 10.69 11.11
CA GLY A 84 16.25 11.88 10.25
C GLY A 84 16.66 11.65 8.78
N ASN A 85 16.87 10.39 8.37
CA ASN A 85 17.22 10.06 6.99
C ASN A 85 15.96 10.03 6.10
N ILE A 86 15.46 11.24 5.77
CA ILE A 86 14.22 11.41 5.00
C ILE A 86 14.33 10.85 3.57
N VAL A 87 15.54 10.86 2.98
CA VAL A 87 15.79 10.32 1.65
C VAL A 87 15.58 8.80 1.64
N GLU A 88 16.14 8.09 2.62
CA GLU A 88 15.94 6.65 2.74
C GLU A 88 14.48 6.31 3.09
N PHE A 89 13.85 7.09 3.97
CA PHE A 89 12.44 6.91 4.27
C PHE A 89 11.57 7.06 3.01
N GLY A 90 11.81 8.09 2.20
CA GLY A 90 11.14 8.30 0.92
C GLY A 90 11.37 7.15 -0.09
N ARG A 91 12.60 6.64 -0.15
CA ARG A 91 12.93 5.46 -0.97
C ARG A 91 12.13 4.23 -0.54
N LEU A 92 12.02 3.97 0.76
CA LEU A 92 11.24 2.85 1.32
C LEU A 92 9.74 3.01 1.04
N ILE A 93 9.21 4.23 1.15
CA ILE A 93 7.82 4.56 0.79
C ILE A 93 7.56 4.24 -0.70
N SER A 94 8.46 4.64 -1.59
CA SER A 94 8.34 4.38 -3.03
C SER A 94 8.45 2.89 -3.36
N ALA A 95 9.38 2.18 -2.73
CA ALA A 95 9.51 0.73 -2.87
C ALA A 95 8.25 0.00 -2.41
N SER A 96 7.58 0.50 -1.37
CA SER A 96 6.29 -0.01 -0.95
C SER A 96 5.20 0.22 -2.00
N GLY A 97 5.11 1.44 -2.56
CA GLY A 97 4.18 1.76 -3.66
C GLY A 97 4.37 0.84 -4.87
N LEU A 98 5.61 0.61 -5.28
CA LEU A 98 5.94 -0.32 -6.36
C LEU A 98 5.54 -1.76 -6.05
N SER A 99 5.81 -2.22 -4.82
CA SER A 99 5.41 -3.56 -4.37
C SER A 99 3.89 -3.73 -4.38
N SER A 100 3.13 -2.70 -3.98
CA SER A 100 1.68 -2.67 -4.07
C SER A 100 1.19 -2.85 -5.52
N ILE A 101 1.87 -2.26 -6.50
CA ILE A 101 1.53 -2.40 -7.93
C ILE A 101 1.95 -3.77 -8.48
N GLN A 102 3.19 -4.20 -8.26
CA GLN A 102 3.76 -5.38 -8.95
C GLN A 102 3.47 -6.69 -8.22
N ASN A 103 3.59 -6.69 -6.89
CA ASN A 103 3.49 -7.89 -6.06
C ASN A 103 2.09 -8.06 -5.49
N TYR A 104 1.43 -6.96 -5.11
CA TYR A 104 0.03 -7.02 -4.65
C TYR A 104 -0.99 -6.86 -5.78
N GLU A 105 -0.57 -6.39 -6.95
CA GLU A 105 -1.41 -6.12 -8.13
C GLU A 105 -2.64 -5.30 -7.75
N CYS A 106 -2.42 -4.25 -6.95
CA CYS A 106 -3.41 -3.22 -6.66
C CYS A 106 -3.11 -1.93 -7.43
N GLY A 107 -4.09 -1.04 -7.48
CA GLY A 107 -4.06 0.15 -8.34
C GLY A 107 -4.90 -0.06 -9.60
N CYS A 108 -5.43 1.04 -10.11
CA CYS A 108 -5.97 1.15 -11.46
C CYS A 108 -5.09 2.10 -12.27
N GLU A 109 -5.23 2.07 -13.59
CA GLU A 109 -4.42 2.89 -14.52
C GLU A 109 -4.26 4.35 -14.08
N PRO A 110 -5.33 5.12 -13.74
CA PRO A 110 -5.15 6.51 -13.31
C PRO A 110 -4.33 6.66 -12.03
N MET A 111 -4.43 5.69 -11.12
CA MET A 111 -3.71 5.72 -9.84
C MET A 111 -2.22 5.41 -10.04
N ILE A 112 -1.89 4.46 -10.92
CA ILE A 112 -0.51 4.12 -11.29
C ILE A 112 0.14 5.33 -11.95
N GLN A 113 -0.54 5.96 -12.91
CA GLN A 113 -0.05 7.19 -13.55
C GLN A 113 0.18 8.33 -12.55
N LEU A 114 -0.74 8.53 -11.58
CA LEU A 114 -0.55 9.53 -10.52
C LEU A 114 0.68 9.22 -9.66
N TYR A 115 0.91 7.96 -9.29
CA TYR A 115 2.11 7.54 -8.57
C TYR A 115 3.38 7.84 -9.36
N GLU A 116 3.43 7.49 -10.64
CA GLU A 116 4.59 7.76 -11.51
C GLU A 116 4.86 9.26 -11.69
N ILE A 117 3.80 10.07 -11.75
CA ILE A 117 3.90 11.53 -11.82
C ILE A 117 4.47 12.08 -10.50
N LEU A 118 3.98 11.61 -9.35
CA LEU A 118 4.48 12.05 -8.04
C LEU A 118 5.98 11.79 -7.88
N LEU A 119 6.47 10.63 -8.33
CA LEU A 119 7.90 10.30 -8.26
C LEU A 119 8.79 11.24 -9.09
N LYS A 120 8.22 11.93 -10.09
CA LYS A 120 8.94 12.89 -10.95
C LYS A 120 8.79 14.33 -10.47
N ALA A 121 7.94 14.58 -9.48
CA ALA A 121 7.65 15.92 -9.00
C ALA A 121 8.85 16.50 -8.21
N PRO A 122 9.12 17.81 -8.32
CA PRO A 122 10.26 18.44 -7.65
C PRO A 122 10.16 18.29 -6.12
N GLY A 123 11.27 17.97 -5.48
CA GLY A 123 11.36 17.86 -4.02
C GLY A 123 10.65 16.65 -3.42
N VAL A 124 10.05 15.75 -4.22
CA VAL A 124 9.43 14.52 -3.69
C VAL A 124 10.51 13.51 -3.31
N PHE A 125 10.54 13.13 -2.02
CA PHE A 125 11.40 12.05 -1.50
C PHE A 125 10.84 10.67 -1.81
N GLY A 126 9.52 10.54 -1.85
CA GLY A 126 8.87 9.29 -2.23
C GLY A 126 7.36 9.34 -2.17
N ALA A 127 6.72 8.43 -2.90
CA ALA A 127 5.27 8.37 -3.02
C ALA A 127 4.74 6.94 -2.90
N ARG A 128 3.47 6.77 -2.50
CA ARG A 128 2.79 5.47 -2.51
C ARG A 128 1.29 5.63 -2.58
N PHE A 129 0.61 4.53 -2.86
CA PHE A 129 -0.84 4.42 -2.68
C PHE A 129 -1.20 4.48 -1.20
N SER A 130 -2.34 5.10 -0.91
CA SER A 130 -2.97 5.08 0.41
C SER A 130 -4.35 4.44 0.34
N GLY A 131 -4.70 3.69 1.40
CA GLY A 131 -5.95 2.96 1.49
C GLY A 131 -5.96 1.62 0.75
N ALA A 132 -7.15 1.12 0.41
CA ALA A 132 -7.33 -0.25 -0.07
C ALA A 132 -6.84 -0.52 -1.52
N GLY A 133 -6.38 0.49 -2.25
CA GLY A 133 -5.77 0.33 -3.58
C GLY A 133 -6.73 0.01 -4.74
N PHE A 134 -8.06 0.04 -4.54
CA PHE A 134 -9.06 -0.18 -5.61
C PHE A 134 -9.69 1.13 -6.14
N ARG A 135 -9.30 2.26 -5.54
CA ARG A 135 -9.58 3.69 -5.78
C ARG A 135 -9.07 4.42 -4.51
N GLY A 136 -8.64 5.67 -4.62
CA GLY A 136 -8.14 6.41 -3.45
C GLY A 136 -7.21 7.55 -3.83
N CYS A 137 -6.31 7.88 -2.92
CA CYS A 137 -5.27 8.88 -3.12
C CYS A 137 -3.88 8.22 -3.18
N CYS A 138 -2.96 8.93 -3.81
CA CYS A 138 -1.54 8.73 -3.57
C CYS A 138 -1.08 9.75 -2.52
N LEU A 139 -0.11 9.36 -1.71
CA LEU A 139 0.59 10.23 -0.77
C LEU A 139 2.02 10.38 -1.26
N ALA A 140 2.60 11.56 -1.08
CA ALA A 140 4.02 11.80 -1.30
C ALA A 140 4.60 12.61 -0.15
N PHE A 141 5.84 12.28 0.22
CA PHE A 141 6.67 13.09 1.09
C PHE A 141 7.47 14.05 0.22
N VAL A 142 7.40 15.33 0.54
CA VAL A 142 7.99 16.40 -0.26
C VAL A 142 8.75 17.35 0.66
N ASP A 143 9.85 17.91 0.15
CA ASP A 143 10.49 19.07 0.76
C ASP A 143 9.47 20.22 0.88
N SER A 144 9.31 20.76 2.09
CA SER A 144 8.36 21.84 2.38
C SER A 144 8.61 23.07 1.50
N HIS A 145 9.86 23.36 1.12
CA HIS A 145 10.19 24.48 0.25
C HIS A 145 9.76 24.26 -1.21
N GLN A 146 9.52 23.02 -1.60
CA GLN A 146 9.14 22.61 -2.96
C GLN A 146 7.66 22.16 -3.05
N ALA A 147 6.91 22.16 -1.95
CA ALA A 147 5.57 21.60 -1.89
C ALA A 147 4.61 22.22 -2.93
N GLU A 148 4.61 23.54 -3.07
CA GLU A 148 3.79 24.24 -4.07
C GLU A 148 4.22 23.94 -5.51
N ALA A 149 5.53 23.89 -5.76
CA ALA A 149 6.07 23.53 -7.07
C ALA A 149 5.71 22.09 -7.46
N ALA A 150 5.77 21.17 -6.48
CA ALA A 150 5.37 19.78 -6.64
C ALA A 150 3.87 19.65 -6.92
N ALA A 151 3.03 20.36 -6.17
CA ALA A 151 1.59 20.35 -6.35
C ALA A 151 1.19 20.88 -7.74
N ALA A 152 1.79 21.99 -8.17
CA ALA A 152 1.57 22.56 -9.49
C ALA A 152 2.04 21.61 -10.62
N PHE A 153 3.19 20.95 -10.42
CA PHE A 153 3.68 19.93 -11.36
C PHE A 153 2.71 18.76 -11.50
N VAL A 154 2.33 18.15 -10.36
CA VAL A 154 1.44 16.98 -10.34
C VAL A 154 0.09 17.32 -10.96
N GLN A 155 -0.47 18.48 -10.63
CA GLN A 155 -1.72 18.94 -11.23
C GLN A 155 -1.63 19.06 -12.75
N ARG A 156 -0.59 19.71 -13.27
CA ARG A 156 -0.43 19.88 -14.72
C ARG A 156 -0.27 18.54 -15.43
N GLU A 157 0.61 17.67 -14.94
CA GLU A 157 0.88 16.38 -15.57
C GLU A 157 -0.31 15.43 -15.48
N TYR A 158 -1.00 15.39 -14.33
CA TYR A 158 -2.15 14.53 -14.15
C TYR A 158 -3.33 14.94 -15.05
N CYS A 159 -3.57 16.25 -15.21
CA CYS A 159 -4.59 16.76 -16.15
C CYS A 159 -4.33 16.37 -17.61
N LYS A 160 -3.05 16.19 -18.02
CA LYS A 160 -2.71 15.75 -19.38
C LYS A 160 -3.04 14.28 -19.59
N VAL A 161 -2.72 13.42 -18.62
CA VAL A 161 -2.89 11.96 -18.75
C VAL A 161 -4.31 11.49 -18.41
N GLN A 162 -5.05 12.25 -17.59
CA GLN A 162 -6.39 11.89 -17.10
C GLN A 162 -7.35 13.10 -17.16
N PRO A 163 -7.62 13.68 -18.34
CA PRO A 163 -8.40 14.92 -18.49
C PRO A 163 -9.85 14.79 -18.01
N GLU A 164 -10.50 13.65 -18.28
CA GLU A 164 -11.89 13.42 -17.85
C GLU A 164 -12.02 13.35 -16.32
N LEU A 165 -11.10 12.63 -15.66
CA LEU A 165 -11.10 12.52 -14.20
C LEU A 165 -10.72 13.85 -13.53
N ALA A 166 -9.76 14.58 -14.11
CA ALA A 166 -9.38 15.90 -13.63
C ALA A 166 -10.52 16.93 -13.78
N GLY A 167 -11.30 16.86 -14.87
CA GLY A 167 -12.46 17.72 -15.12
C GLY A 167 -13.63 17.52 -14.15
N GLN A 168 -13.71 16.36 -13.51
CA GLN A 168 -14.75 16.05 -12.52
C GLN A 168 -14.50 16.70 -11.14
N VAL A 169 -13.32 17.24 -10.88
CA VAL A 169 -12.95 17.81 -9.57
C VAL A 169 -13.36 19.28 -9.49
N PRO A 170 -14.36 19.66 -8.66
CA PRO A 170 -14.81 21.04 -8.55
C PRO A 170 -13.71 21.95 -7.99
N GLY A 171 -13.47 23.08 -8.65
CA GLY A 171 -12.52 24.10 -8.18
C GLY A 171 -11.05 23.73 -8.30
N ARG A 172 -10.68 22.72 -9.12
CA ARG A 172 -9.29 22.33 -9.41
C ARG A 172 -8.42 22.00 -8.17
N ARG A 173 -9.01 21.69 -7.01
CA ARG A 173 -8.28 21.22 -5.83
C ARG A 173 -7.93 19.73 -5.95
N ILE A 174 -7.07 19.43 -6.92
CA ILE A 174 -6.65 18.05 -7.27
C ILE A 174 -5.55 17.55 -6.32
N VAL A 175 -4.72 18.47 -5.82
CA VAL A 175 -3.62 18.19 -4.89
C VAL A 175 -3.89 18.92 -3.58
N LEU A 176 -3.67 18.24 -2.45
CA LEU A 176 -3.74 18.80 -1.12
C LEU A 176 -2.36 18.72 -0.49
N ILE A 177 -1.85 19.85 -0.02
CA ILE A 177 -0.64 19.92 0.81
C ILE A 177 -1.11 19.81 2.26
N CYS A 178 -0.61 18.82 2.99
CA CYS A 178 -1.04 18.51 4.33
C CYS A 178 0.16 18.53 5.29
N GLU A 179 -0.04 19.12 6.46
CA GLU A 179 0.86 18.99 7.60
C GLU A 179 0.30 17.96 8.60
N PRO A 180 1.15 17.29 9.38
CA PRO A 180 0.69 16.40 10.44
C PRO A 180 -0.10 17.19 11.49
N GLY A 181 -1.37 16.85 11.66
CA GLY A 181 -2.27 17.48 12.64
C GLY A 181 -2.38 16.70 13.94
N TYR A 182 -3.14 17.28 14.89
CA TYR A 182 -3.51 16.61 16.14
C TYR A 182 -4.54 15.49 15.90
N SER A 183 -4.56 14.51 16.81
CA SER A 183 -5.61 13.50 16.87
C SER A 183 -6.94 14.10 17.35
N ALA A 184 -8.01 13.31 17.25
CA ALA A 184 -9.31 13.68 17.79
C ALA A 184 -9.19 14.15 19.26
N CYS A 185 -9.72 15.34 19.55
CA CYS A 185 -9.76 15.94 20.87
C CYS A 185 -11.15 16.53 21.13
N VAL A 186 -11.50 16.70 22.40
CA VAL A 186 -12.71 17.44 22.81
C VAL A 186 -12.27 18.89 23.00
N ILE A 187 -12.97 19.80 22.31
CA ILE A 187 -12.77 21.25 22.39
C ILE A 187 -13.80 21.81 23.39
#